data_AF-A0A060BMA8-F1
#
_entry.id   AF-A0A060BMA8-F1
#
_cell.length_a   1.000
_cell.length_b   1.000
_cell.length_c   1.000
_cell.angle_alpha   90.00
_cell.angle_beta   90.00
_cell.angle_gamma   90.00
#
_symmetry.space_group_name_H-M   'P 1'
#
loop_
_entity.id
_entity.type
_entity.pdbx_description
1 polymer ?
#
loop_
_entity_poly.entity_id
_entity_poly.type
_entity_poly.pdbx_seq_one_letter_code
_entity_poly.pdbx_strand_id
1 'polypeptide(L)'
;EHNMAKGMRVKLQYALSIDPDTAAEIIRLTPPDVTCHRNYFYQKCFTREGDKLLFAGAFDGHWNYYLLDIACAEAVQLTQGPAITPLAGSSLRTTARSITSKTTARCWKLISQH
;
A
#
# COMPACT_ATOMS: atom_id res chain seq x y z
N GLU A 1 17.33 8.14 -13.79
CA GLU A 1 16.45 7.71 -12.69
C GLU A 1 15.18 7.14 -13.30
N HIS A 2 14.84 5.88 -13.04
CA HIS A 2 13.60 5.28 -13.52
C HIS A 2 12.47 5.68 -12.57
N ASN A 3 11.69 6.69 -12.94
CA ASN A 3 10.50 7.09 -12.20
C ASN A 3 9.41 6.03 -12.43
N MET A 4 8.91 5.38 -11.37
CA MET A 4 7.87 4.36 -11.53
C MET A 4 6.53 5.03 -11.84
N ALA A 5 5.81 4.50 -12.83
CA ALA A 5 4.53 5.03 -13.26
C ALA A 5 3.37 4.47 -12.43
N LYS A 6 2.27 5.22 -12.33
CA LYS A 6 1.01 4.71 -11.79
C LYS A 6 0.62 3.41 -12.52
N GLY A 7 0.19 2.41 -11.78
CA GLY A 7 -0.16 1.09 -12.31
C GLY A 7 1.02 0.11 -12.38
N MET A 8 2.24 0.53 -12.05
CA MET A 8 3.38 -0.37 -11.88
C MET A 8 3.09 -1.43 -10.82
N ARG A 9 3.62 -2.62 -11.03
CA ARG A 9 3.47 -3.77 -10.14
C ARG A 9 4.82 -4.12 -9.53
N VAL A 10 4.82 -4.39 -8.24
CA VAL A 10 6.00 -4.80 -7.48
C VAL A 10 5.72 -6.14 -6.85
N LYS A 11 6.53 -7.15 -7.17
CA LYS A 11 6.50 -8.44 -6.48
C LYS A 11 7.23 -8.31 -5.15
N LEU A 12 6.54 -8.55 -4.06
CA LEU A 12 7.10 -8.53 -2.71
C LEU A 12 7.56 -9.92 -2.30
N GLN A 13 8.56 -9.96 -1.42
CA GLN A 13 9.08 -11.19 -0.82
C GLN A 13 8.75 -11.16 0.66
N TYR A 14 7.87 -12.07 1.09
CA TYR A 14 7.51 -12.17 2.50
C TYR A 14 8.59 -12.89 3.28
N ALA A 15 8.90 -12.37 4.46
CA ALA A 15 9.84 -13.00 5.38
C ALA A 15 9.10 -13.43 6.65
N LEU A 16 9.17 -14.72 6.96
CA LEU A 16 8.69 -15.28 8.21
C LEU A 16 9.80 -15.20 9.26
N SER A 17 9.43 -14.84 10.49
CA SER A 17 10.29 -14.89 11.67
C SER A 17 9.47 -15.27 12.89
N ILE A 18 10.13 -15.76 13.93
CA ILE A 18 9.51 -16.02 15.23
C ILE A 18 9.92 -14.91 16.19
N ASP A 19 8.95 -14.30 16.85
CA ASP A 19 9.20 -13.34 17.92
C ASP A 19 9.86 -14.06 19.11
N PRO A 20 11.04 -13.61 19.59
CA PRO A 20 11.81 -14.34 20.60
C PRO A 20 11.16 -14.37 21.98
N ASP A 21 10.31 -13.38 22.30
CA ASP A 21 9.71 -13.23 23.62
C ASP A 21 8.37 -13.95 23.74
N THR A 22 7.60 -13.99 22.66
CA THR A 22 6.22 -14.52 22.65
C THR A 22 6.06 -15.81 21.84
N ALA A 23 7.10 -16.22 21.11
CA ALA A 23 7.07 -17.31 20.13
C ALA A 23 6.02 -17.12 19.01
N ALA A 24 5.48 -15.91 18.84
CA ALA A 24 4.51 -15.61 17.80
C ALA A 24 5.16 -15.62 16.40
N GLU A 25 4.44 -16.13 15.41
CA GLU A 25 4.83 -16.02 14.01
C GLU A 25 4.60 -14.61 13.49
N ILE A 26 5.63 -14.00 12.92
CA ILE A 26 5.62 -12.66 12.34
C ILE A 26 5.97 -12.76 10.85
N ILE A 27 5.12 -12.18 10.00
CA ILE A 27 5.36 -12.10 8.56
C ILE A 27 5.59 -10.65 8.18
N ARG A 28 6.80 -10.34 7.70
CA ARG A 28 7.11 -9.04 7.09
C ARG A 28 6.66 -9.04 5.64
N LEU A 29 5.79 -8.09 5.28
CA LEU A 29 5.21 -8.00 3.93
C LEU A 29 6.04 -7.17 2.94
N THR A 30 6.86 -6.24 3.44
CA THR A 30 7.62 -5.29 2.60
C THR A 30 9.13 -5.51 2.71
N PRO A 31 9.91 -5.16 1.66
CA PRO A 31 11.36 -5.19 1.71
C PRO A 31 11.90 -4.28 2.83
N PRO A 32 12.98 -4.69 3.54
CA PRO A 32 13.55 -3.90 4.64
C PRO A 32 14.37 -2.70 4.18
N ASP A 33 14.82 -2.71 2.93
CA ASP A 33 15.63 -1.68 2.27
C ASP A 33 14.78 -0.57 1.64
N VAL A 34 13.45 -0.71 1.63
CA VAL A 34 12.52 0.31 1.15
C VAL A 34 11.63 0.80 2.30
N THR A 35 11.63 2.11 2.54
CA THR A 35 10.77 2.70 3.56
C THR A 35 9.30 2.52 3.17
N CYS A 36 8.57 1.79 4.01
CA CYS A 36 7.14 1.53 3.86
C CYS A 36 6.43 1.74 5.19
N HIS A 37 5.18 2.18 5.17
CA HIS A 37 4.37 2.29 6.37
C HIS A 37 2.88 2.11 6.08
N ARG A 38 2.16 1.69 7.12
CA ARG A 38 0.70 1.62 7.15
C ARG A 38 0.09 3.01 7.34
N ASN A 39 -1.14 3.19 6.88
CA ASN A 39 -1.93 4.36 7.21
C ASN A 39 -2.31 4.41 8.70
N TYR A 40 -2.93 5.51 9.14
CA TYR A 40 -3.41 5.64 10.52
C TYR A 40 -4.37 4.51 10.90
N PHE A 41 -4.29 4.06 12.15
CA PHE A 41 -4.99 2.85 12.61
C PHE A 41 -6.53 2.91 12.50
N TYR A 42 -7.12 4.10 12.56
CA TYR A 42 -8.57 4.30 12.46
C TYR A 42 -9.06 4.41 11.00
N GLN A 43 -8.15 4.40 10.03
CA GLN A 43 -8.47 4.46 8.61
C GLN A 43 -8.49 3.06 8.01
N LYS A 44 -9.51 2.76 7.22
CA LYS A 44 -9.66 1.44 6.62
C LYS A 44 -8.54 1.19 5.61
N CYS A 45 -7.72 0.17 5.84
CA CYS A 45 -6.65 -0.25 4.93
C CYS A 45 -6.77 -1.69 4.43
N PHE A 46 -7.64 -2.51 5.01
CA PHE A 46 -7.99 -3.81 4.45
C PHE A 46 -9.27 -3.74 3.63
N THR A 47 -9.34 -4.52 2.55
CA THR A 47 -10.61 -4.82 1.87
C THR A 47 -11.55 -5.58 2.81
N ARG A 48 -12.84 -5.64 2.46
CA ARG A 48 -13.83 -6.33 3.31
C ARG A 48 -13.51 -7.83 3.43
N GLU A 49 -13.00 -8.39 2.35
CA GLU A 49 -12.61 -9.79 2.22
C GLU A 49 -11.24 -10.07 2.86
N GLY A 50 -10.49 -9.03 3.26
CA GLY A 50 -9.19 -9.16 3.90
C GLY A 50 -8.05 -9.58 2.96
N ASP A 51 -8.31 -9.70 1.66
CA ASP A 51 -7.36 -10.18 0.64
C ASP A 51 -6.41 -9.08 0.13
N LYS A 52 -6.75 -7.80 0.33
CA LYS A 52 -5.93 -6.68 -0.09
C LYS A 52 -5.66 -5.66 1.01
N LEU A 53 -4.46 -5.09 0.97
CA LEU A 53 -3.95 -4.13 1.94
C LEU A 53 -3.45 -2.85 1.25
N LEU A 54 -3.96 -1.70 1.70
CA LEU A 54 -3.46 -0.38 1.33
C LEU A 54 -2.27 -0.01 2.22
N PHE A 55 -1.16 0.38 1.60
CA PHE A 55 0.01 0.90 2.30
C PHE A 55 0.73 1.97 1.46
N ALA A 56 1.66 2.68 2.07
CA ALA A 56 2.54 3.61 1.38
C ALA A 56 3.97 3.08 1.36
N GLY A 57 4.68 3.29 0.26
CA GLY A 57 6.06 2.89 0.07
C GLY A 57 6.83 3.85 -0.81
N ALA A 58 8.14 3.93 -0.61
CA ALA A 58 9.06 4.77 -1.36
C ALA A 58 9.90 3.99 -2.40
N PHE A 59 9.25 3.08 -3.13
CA PHE A 59 9.94 2.19 -4.10
C PHE A 59 10.63 2.93 -5.25
N ASP A 60 10.17 4.13 -5.59
CA ASP A 60 10.68 4.96 -6.69
C ASP A 60 11.35 6.25 -6.19
N GLY A 61 11.75 6.29 -4.93
CA GLY A 61 12.28 7.50 -4.28
C GLY A 61 11.22 8.53 -3.88
N HIS A 62 9.95 8.30 -4.25
CA HIS A 62 8.82 9.11 -3.84
C HIS A 62 7.81 8.28 -3.05
N TRP A 63 7.19 8.91 -2.06
CA TRP A 63 6.09 8.25 -1.36
C TRP A 63 4.89 8.11 -2.29
N ASN A 64 4.41 6.89 -2.43
CA ASN A 64 3.22 6.56 -3.22
C ASN A 64 2.37 5.53 -2.48
N TYR A 65 1.07 5.51 -2.78
CA TYR A 65 0.15 4.49 -2.27
C TYR A 65 0.15 3.26 -3.17
N TYR A 66 0.08 2.09 -2.53
CA TYR A 66 0.08 0.79 -3.17
C TYR A 66 -1.05 -0.07 -2.61
N LEU A 67 -1.66 -0.90 -3.48
CA LEU A 67 -2.62 -1.92 -3.07
C LEU A 67 -1.94 -3.27 -3.22
N LEU A 68 -1.64 -3.92 -2.09
CA LEU A 68 -1.08 -5.26 -2.02
C LEU A 68 -2.20 -6.28 -2.15
N ASP A 69 -2.07 -7.22 -3.09
CA ASP A 69 -2.75 -8.51 -3.05
C ASP A 69 -1.95 -9.47 -2.17
N ILE A 70 -2.52 -9.85 -1.02
CA ILE A 70 -1.77 -10.56 0.02
C ILE A 70 -1.39 -11.96 -0.45
N ALA A 71 -2.30 -12.68 -1.10
CA ALA A 71 -2.08 -14.05 -1.58
C ALA A 71 -1.03 -14.08 -2.70
N CYS A 72 -1.07 -13.11 -3.60
CA CYS A 72 -0.15 -13.06 -4.73
C CYS A 72 1.19 -12.40 -4.39
N ALA A 73 1.34 -11.77 -3.22
CA ALA A 73 2.50 -10.96 -2.86
C ALA A 73 2.84 -9.92 -3.95
N GLU A 74 1.82 -9.29 -4.52
CA GLU A 74 1.98 -8.31 -5.59
C GLU A 74 1.30 -6.99 -5.22
N ALA A 75 2.04 -5.90 -5.28
CA ALA A 75 1.56 -4.56 -4.98
C ALA A 75 1.44 -3.72 -6.25
N VAL A 76 0.28 -3.09 -6.45
CA VAL A 76 0.03 -2.17 -7.58
C VAL A 76 0.11 -0.73 -7.10
N GLN A 77 0.90 0.11 -7.78
CA GLN A 77 1.01 1.54 -7.50
C GLN A 77 -0.28 2.28 -7.91
N LEU A 78 -0.86 3.04 -6.98
CA LEU A 78 -2.16 3.70 -7.15
C LEU A 78 -2.03 5.21 -7.40
N THR A 79 -0.95 5.80 -6.91
CA THR A 79 -0.66 7.24 -7.05
C THR A 79 0.68 7.47 -7.72
N GLN A 80 0.80 8.61 -8.38
CA GLN A 80 2.02 9.14 -8.98
C GLN A 80 1.93 10.67 -8.90
N GLY A 81 3.02 11.35 -8.59
CA GLY A 81 3.05 12.82 -8.47
C GLY A 81 4.16 13.31 -7.53
N PRO A 82 4.26 14.63 -7.30
CA PRO A 82 5.18 15.19 -6.31
C PRO A 82 4.93 14.50 -4.97
N ALA A 83 6.01 14.02 -4.33
CA ALA A 83 5.98 13.14 -3.16
C ALA A 83 4.76 13.41 -2.27
N ILE A 84 3.85 12.43 -2.17
CA ILE A 84 2.74 12.56 -1.24
C ILE A 84 3.34 12.70 0.16
N THR A 85 2.79 13.55 1.01
CA THR A 85 3.17 13.50 2.42
C THR A 85 2.71 12.15 2.97
N PRO A 86 3.61 11.31 3.52
CA PRO A 86 3.30 9.93 3.92
C PRO A 86 2.17 9.83 4.98
N LEU A 87 1.83 10.93 5.65
CA LEU A 87 0.79 11.02 6.68
C LEU A 87 -0.56 11.58 6.15
N ALA A 88 -0.68 11.77 4.84
CA ALA A 88 -1.87 12.29 4.17
C ALA A 88 -3.05 11.31 4.27
N GLY A 89 -3.80 11.37 5.38
CA GLY A 89 -4.90 10.48 5.75
C GLY A 89 -5.66 9.88 4.57
N SER A 90 -5.29 8.65 4.23
CA SER A 90 -5.86 7.86 3.14
C SER A 90 -6.63 6.67 3.70
N SER A 91 -7.81 6.44 3.15
CA SER A 91 -8.69 5.35 3.54
C SER A 91 -9.26 4.69 2.30
N LEU A 92 -9.37 3.36 2.35
CA LEU A 92 -10.23 2.61 1.44
C LEU A 92 -11.70 2.97 1.72
N ARG A 93 -12.51 3.02 0.66
CA ARG A 93 -13.97 3.07 0.77
C ARG A 93 -14.55 1.65 0.86
N THR A 94 -15.73 1.52 1.46
CA THR A 94 -16.40 0.26 1.80
C THR A 94 -16.59 -0.68 0.61
N THR A 95 -16.83 -0.14 -0.58
CA THR A 95 -16.68 -0.88 -1.84
C THR A 95 -15.24 -0.70 -2.27
N ALA A 96 -14.46 -1.78 -2.39
CA ALA A 96 -13.01 -1.81 -2.65
C ALA A 96 -12.54 -1.12 -3.95
N ARG A 97 -13.37 -0.26 -4.56
CA ARG A 97 -13.18 0.41 -5.84
C ARG A 97 -12.66 1.85 -5.75
N SER A 98 -12.37 2.38 -4.57
CA SER A 98 -11.82 3.75 -4.46
C SER A 98 -11.02 3.99 -3.18
N ILE A 99 -10.00 4.84 -3.31
CA ILE A 99 -9.21 5.39 -2.21
C ILE A 99 -9.48 6.88 -2.13
N THR A 100 -9.67 7.39 -0.93
CA THR A 100 -9.78 8.83 -0.67
C THR A 100 -8.61 9.26 0.20
N SER A 101 -7.84 10.27 -0.23
CA SER A 101 -6.77 10.90 0.55
C SER A 101 -7.03 12.40 0.69
N LYS A 102 -6.70 12.99 1.85
CA LYS A 102 -6.89 14.44 2.09
C LYS A 102 -5.99 15.32 1.21
N THR A 103 -4.82 14.83 0.80
CA THR A 103 -3.85 15.60 -0.01
C THR A 103 -4.16 15.58 -1.51
N THR A 104 -5.13 14.77 -1.95
CA THR A 104 -5.53 14.76 -3.36
C THR A 104 -7.06 14.70 -3.46
N ALA A 105 -7.71 15.85 -3.28
CA ALA A 105 -9.12 16.04 -3.64
C ALA A 105 -9.42 15.83 -5.16
N ARG A 106 -8.47 15.27 -5.92
CA ARG A 106 -8.49 15.07 -7.37
C ARG A 106 -7.94 13.71 -7.81
N CYS A 107 -8.20 12.64 -7.07
CA CYS A 107 -7.99 11.27 -7.57
C CYS A 107 -9.27 10.44 -7.41
N TRP A 108 -10.25 10.79 -8.24
CA TRP A 108 -11.46 9.99 -8.43
C TRP A 108 -11.37 9.18 -9.72
N LYS A 109 -11.82 7.92 -9.61
CA LYS A 109 -12.17 6.98 -10.68
C LYS A 109 -10.99 6.24 -11.32
N LEU A 110 -10.60 5.09 -10.74
CA LEU A 110 -9.92 4.00 -11.47
C LEU A 110 -9.85 2.71 -10.62
N ILE A 111 -11.02 2.13 -10.31
CA ILE A 111 -11.20 0.68 -10.11
C ILE A 111 -12.59 0.32 -10.65
N SER A 112 -12.84 0.63 -11.93
CA SER A 112 -14.00 0.09 -12.67
C SER A 112 -13.75 -0.12 -14.16
N GLN A 113 -12.50 -0.13 -14.61
CA GLN A 113 -12.16 -0.48 -15.99
C GLN A 113 -10.96 -1.41 -15.93
N HIS A 114 -11.25 -2.67 -15.64
CA HIS A 114 -10.69 -3.92 -16.16
C HIS A 114 -11.31 -5.06 -15.35
#